data_AF-A0A7S1UDK4-F1
#
_entry.id   AF-A0A7S1UDK4-F1
#
_cell.length_a   1.000
_cell.length_b   1.000
_cell.length_c   1.000
_cell.angle_alpha   90.00
_cell.angle_beta   90.00
_cell.angle_gamma   90.00
#
_symmetry.space_group_name_H-M   'P 1'
#
loop_
_entity.id
_entity.type
_entity.pdbx_description
1 polymer ?
#
loop_
_entity_poly.entity_id
_entity_poly.type
_entity_poly.pdbx_seq_one_letter_code
_entity_poly.pdbx_strand_id
1 'polypeptide(L)'
;REAWAAPCPCEEKEEEEEECCLICMEEARPGEPLMRSPLEVTCNCAYKIHSACMAKSVVSYGPRCPVCRGPEGAPLSPVPDALREAVTSWLTGGAAARTKHGVVARWGCWAVCALAYGTDGMREQLMRAGAAPRVMAAMKAHGGHPDVAEQGCRAIENLCYQSPRRCMELWRRGAAAFILAAMKAHMDCARVVEHCFWAMKNLATYSNFVRTRLVENGAVELIVAAMETYVGDADVSEQGCRAIINLACASDAVRARLMRAGAAAHIAAALEVHAGNAGVAVAGLAAIECLGLE
;
A
#
# COMPACT_ATOMS: atom_id res chain seq x y z
N ARG A 1 38.15 -0.12 -28.04
CA ARG A 1 38.13 -1.28 -27.12
C ARG A 1 38.84 -1.01 -25.79
N GLU A 2 39.18 0.24 -25.44
CA GLU A 2 39.74 0.59 -24.11
C GLU A 2 39.21 1.93 -23.55
N ALA A 3 37.94 2.27 -23.78
CA ALA A 3 37.32 3.44 -23.12
C ALA A 3 35.96 3.12 -22.49
N TRP A 4 35.48 1.89 -22.56
CA TRP A 4 34.12 1.47 -22.18
C TRP A 4 34.14 0.31 -21.17
N ALA A 5 35.07 0.36 -20.24
CA ALA A 5 35.14 -0.58 -19.12
C ALA A 5 35.43 0.20 -17.84
N ALA A 6 34.48 1.03 -17.42
CA ALA A 6 34.33 1.37 -16.02
C ALA A 6 33.11 0.58 -15.51
N PRO A 7 33.25 -0.29 -14.50
CA PRO A 7 32.09 -0.89 -13.86
C PRO A 7 31.22 0.20 -13.24
N CYS A 8 29.90 0.00 -13.24
CA CYS A 8 28.96 0.87 -12.53
C CYS A 8 29.42 1.00 -11.07
N PRO A 9 29.53 2.21 -10.51
CA PRO A 9 29.89 2.39 -9.10
C PRO A 9 28.77 1.95 -8.13
N CYS A 10 27.77 1.21 -8.61
CA CYS A 10 26.66 0.68 -7.84
C CYS A 10 26.91 -0.73 -7.28
N GLU A 11 28.07 -1.33 -7.55
CA GLU A 11 28.55 -2.47 -6.77
C GLU A 11 29.20 -1.94 -5.50
N GLU A 12 28.54 -2.20 -4.38
CA GLU A 12 29.07 -2.02 -3.02
C GLU A 12 29.29 -0.56 -2.59
N LYS A 13 28.21 0.10 -2.14
CA LYS A 13 28.09 0.61 -0.76
C LYS A 13 26.83 1.47 -0.59
N GLU A 14 26.08 1.13 0.45
CA GLU A 14 25.16 2.02 1.16
C GLU A 14 25.95 3.26 1.62
N GLU A 15 25.53 4.50 1.27
CA GLU A 15 25.49 5.69 2.16
C GLU A 15 25.25 7.07 1.49
N GLU A 16 25.40 7.30 0.19
CA GLU A 16 25.32 8.68 -0.35
C GLU A 16 24.07 8.97 -1.20
N GLU A 17 22.94 9.24 -0.54
CA GLU A 17 21.77 9.86 -1.19
C GLU A 17 21.88 11.40 -1.35
N GLU A 18 22.96 12.04 -0.88
CA GLU A 18 23.13 13.51 -0.91
C GLU A 18 24.03 14.05 -2.05
N GLU A 19 25.05 13.32 -2.53
CA GLU A 19 26.01 13.89 -3.50
C GLU A 19 25.50 13.96 -4.95
N CYS A 20 24.47 13.19 -5.33
CA CYS A 20 23.86 13.28 -6.67
C CYS A 20 23.11 14.60 -6.93
N CYS A 21 22.78 15.38 -5.90
CA CYS A 21 21.97 16.61 -6.03
C CYS A 21 22.76 17.85 -6.49
N LEU A 22 24.08 17.93 -6.24
CA LEU A 22 24.87 19.13 -6.55
C LEU A 22 25.18 19.28 -8.04
N ILE A 23 25.41 18.16 -8.75
CA ILE A 23 25.80 18.16 -10.17
C ILE A 23 24.64 18.60 -11.08
N CYS A 24 23.38 18.26 -10.75
CA CYS A 24 22.23 18.63 -11.58
C CYS A 24 21.81 20.11 -11.46
N MET A 25 22.23 20.84 -10.41
CA MET A 25 21.84 22.23 -10.22
C MET A 25 22.82 23.25 -10.83
N GLU A 26 24.07 22.88 -11.08
CA GLU A 26 25.07 23.80 -11.66
C GLU A 26 24.91 24.02 -13.17
N GLU A 27 24.25 23.11 -13.89
CA GLU A 27 24.06 23.22 -15.35
C GLU A 27 22.77 23.92 -15.80
N ALA A 28 21.85 24.24 -14.88
CA ALA A 28 20.58 24.88 -15.22
C ALA A 28 20.74 26.40 -15.38
N ARG A 29 20.67 26.91 -16.63
CA ARG A 29 20.68 28.36 -16.88
C ARG A 29 19.31 29.00 -16.60
N PRO A 30 19.25 30.25 -16.09
CA PRO A 30 17.98 30.92 -15.81
C PRO A 30 17.15 31.12 -17.09
N GLY A 31 15.94 30.55 -17.12
CA GLY A 31 14.94 30.80 -18.17
C GLY A 31 14.70 29.68 -19.18
N GLU A 32 15.41 28.54 -19.10
CA GLU A 32 15.07 27.36 -19.91
C GLU A 32 13.94 26.55 -19.27
N PRO A 33 12.91 26.13 -20.04
CA PRO A 33 11.90 25.22 -19.52
C PRO A 33 12.53 23.86 -19.23
N LEU A 34 12.51 23.46 -17.96
CA LEU A 34 12.81 22.10 -17.50
C LEU A 34 11.78 21.12 -18.08
N MET A 35 11.89 20.73 -19.36
CA MET A 35 11.34 19.48 -19.88
C MET A 35 11.67 19.22 -21.35
N ARG A 36 12.40 18.13 -21.58
CA ARG A 36 12.08 17.18 -22.65
C ARG A 36 12.15 15.77 -22.04
N SER A 37 11.08 14.99 -22.24
CA SER A 37 11.01 13.54 -21.98
C SER A 37 11.10 13.03 -20.52
N PRO A 38 10.05 12.35 -19.99
CA PRO A 38 10.14 11.55 -18.77
C PRO A 38 11.11 10.36 -18.86
N LEU A 39 11.53 9.99 -20.07
CA LEU A 39 12.41 8.85 -20.36
C LEU A 39 13.90 9.23 -20.36
N GLU A 40 14.25 10.52 -20.26
CA GLU A 40 15.65 10.97 -20.18
C GLU A 40 16.09 11.27 -18.74
N VAL A 41 15.21 11.06 -17.75
CA VAL A 41 15.51 11.32 -16.35
C VAL A 41 16.29 10.14 -15.76
N THR A 42 17.59 10.11 -16.03
CA THR A 42 18.54 9.13 -15.48
C THR A 42 18.93 9.42 -14.02
N CYS A 43 18.49 10.55 -13.45
CA CYS A 43 18.74 10.92 -12.06
C CYS A 43 17.46 10.87 -11.21
N ASN A 44 17.54 10.11 -10.10
CA ASN A 44 16.48 9.86 -9.13
C ASN A 44 15.86 11.16 -8.54
N CYS A 45 16.58 12.28 -8.57
CA CYS A 45 16.17 13.54 -7.94
C CYS A 45 15.16 14.36 -8.77
N ALA A 46 15.33 14.46 -10.09
CA ALA A 46 14.36 15.15 -10.96
C ALA A 46 13.02 14.39 -11.06
N TYR A 47 13.05 13.07 -10.84
CA TYR A 47 11.85 12.25 -10.73
C TYR A 47 11.17 12.39 -9.37
N LYS A 48 11.91 12.52 -8.24
CA LYS A 48 11.34 12.78 -6.89
C LYS A 48 10.47 14.06 -6.85
N ILE A 49 10.87 15.14 -7.55
CA ILE A 49 10.11 16.40 -7.64
C ILE A 49 8.81 16.23 -8.46
N HIS A 50 8.89 15.55 -9.61
CA HIS A 50 7.71 15.30 -10.44
C HIS A 50 6.73 14.30 -9.82
N SER A 51 7.23 13.25 -9.14
CA SER A 51 6.41 12.24 -8.49
C SER A 51 5.69 12.75 -7.23
N ALA A 52 6.28 13.69 -6.49
CA ALA A 52 5.59 14.41 -5.42
C ALA A 52 4.49 15.37 -5.96
N CYS A 53 4.72 16.07 -7.10
CA CYS A 53 3.66 16.87 -7.75
C CYS A 53 2.56 15.98 -8.34
N MET A 54 2.88 14.82 -8.95
CA MET A 54 1.90 13.87 -9.51
C MET A 54 1.05 13.19 -8.42
N ALA A 55 1.67 12.76 -7.32
CA ALA A 55 0.97 12.15 -6.19
C ALA A 55 0.01 13.14 -5.50
N LYS A 56 0.36 14.43 -5.42
CA LYS A 56 -0.53 15.47 -4.90
C LYS A 56 -1.65 15.84 -5.89
N SER A 57 -1.38 15.85 -7.20
CA SER A 57 -2.40 16.18 -8.21
C SER A 57 -3.49 15.12 -8.36
N VAL A 58 -3.23 13.88 -7.93
CA VAL A 58 -4.22 12.78 -7.98
C VAL A 58 -5.13 12.76 -6.73
N VAL A 59 -4.78 13.48 -5.64
CA VAL A 59 -5.36 13.21 -4.30
C VAL A 59 -6.03 14.40 -3.58
N SER A 60 -5.88 15.69 -3.94
CA SER A 60 -6.76 16.72 -3.30
C SER A 60 -7.01 18.02 -4.07
N TYR A 61 -8.25 18.52 -3.94
CA TYR A 61 -8.58 19.95 -4.03
C TYR A 61 -7.99 20.66 -2.78
N GLY A 62 -7.01 21.55 -2.95
CA GLY A 62 -6.35 22.32 -1.89
C GLY A 62 -5.28 23.27 -2.47
N PRO A 63 -4.83 24.31 -1.73
CA PRO A 63 -4.08 25.43 -2.31
C PRO A 63 -2.71 24.96 -2.84
N ARG A 64 -2.20 25.71 -3.83
CA ARG A 64 -1.06 25.41 -4.72
C ARG A 64 0.02 24.52 -4.12
N CYS A 65 0.49 23.55 -4.92
CA CYS A 65 1.70 22.81 -4.59
C CYS A 65 2.85 23.80 -4.26
N PRO A 66 3.42 23.77 -3.05
CA PRO A 66 4.42 24.75 -2.62
C PRO A 66 5.75 24.65 -3.41
N VAL A 67 5.92 23.59 -4.20
CA VAL A 67 7.10 23.33 -5.02
C VAL A 67 6.88 23.78 -6.48
N CYS A 68 5.81 23.33 -7.14
CA CYS A 68 5.57 23.63 -8.57
C CYS A 68 4.61 24.82 -8.84
N ARG A 69 3.96 25.40 -7.80
CA ARG A 69 2.97 26.52 -7.90
C ARG A 69 1.93 26.35 -9.03
N GLY A 70 1.43 25.12 -9.23
CA GLY A 70 0.47 24.80 -10.28
C GLY A 70 -0.84 25.62 -10.20
N PRO A 71 -1.58 25.76 -11.32
CA PRO A 71 -2.75 26.63 -11.41
C PRO A 71 -3.88 26.15 -10.46
N GLU A 72 -4.54 27.10 -9.79
CA GLU A 72 -5.66 26.83 -8.88
C GLU A 72 -6.86 26.25 -9.66
N GLY A 73 -7.42 25.14 -9.16
CA GLY A 73 -8.70 24.58 -9.65
C GLY A 73 -8.62 23.61 -10.84
N ALA A 74 -7.47 23.00 -11.12
CA ALA A 74 -7.37 22.01 -12.19
C ALA A 74 -8.21 20.74 -11.88
N PRO A 75 -9.11 20.30 -12.78
CA PRO A 75 -9.87 19.06 -12.59
C PRO A 75 -8.92 17.85 -12.55
N LEU A 76 -9.34 16.78 -11.88
CA LEU A 76 -8.65 15.48 -11.90
C LEU A 76 -8.36 15.09 -13.35
N SER A 77 -7.09 15.19 -13.76
CA SER A 77 -6.68 14.72 -15.08
C SER A 77 -6.92 13.22 -15.16
N PRO A 78 -7.41 12.68 -16.29
CA PRO A 78 -7.34 11.25 -16.52
C PRO A 78 -5.90 10.78 -16.31
N VAL A 79 -5.76 9.57 -15.74
CA VAL A 79 -4.48 8.88 -15.57
C VAL A 79 -3.65 9.09 -16.85
N PRO A 80 -2.46 9.72 -16.78
CA PRO A 80 -1.67 10.00 -17.97
C PRO A 80 -1.44 8.70 -18.75
N ASP A 81 -1.64 8.72 -20.07
CA ASP A 81 -1.50 7.51 -20.90
C ASP A 81 -0.13 6.84 -20.73
N ALA A 82 0.90 7.64 -20.41
CA ALA A 82 2.23 7.16 -20.02
C ALA A 82 2.23 6.23 -18.79
N LEU A 83 1.39 6.48 -17.77
CA LEU A 83 1.26 5.60 -16.61
C LEU A 83 0.55 4.30 -16.99
N ARG A 84 -0.45 4.37 -17.88
CA ARG A 84 -1.14 3.18 -18.41
C ARG A 84 -0.17 2.32 -19.24
N GLU A 85 0.65 2.92 -20.07
CA GLU A 85 1.67 2.24 -20.88
C GLU A 85 2.80 1.65 -20.03
N ALA A 86 3.29 2.37 -19.03
CA ALA A 86 4.30 1.87 -18.09
C ALA A 86 3.79 0.64 -17.31
N VAL A 87 2.54 0.70 -16.83
CA VAL A 87 1.90 -0.45 -16.19
C VAL A 87 1.70 -1.58 -17.18
N THR A 88 1.24 -1.29 -18.40
CA THR A 88 1.05 -2.34 -19.43
C THR A 88 2.38 -3.00 -19.76
N SER A 89 3.47 -2.25 -19.87
CA SER A 89 4.83 -2.78 -20.08
C SER A 89 5.32 -3.63 -18.90
N TRP A 90 5.02 -3.25 -17.66
CA TRP A 90 5.34 -4.06 -16.48
C TRP A 90 4.45 -5.32 -16.39
N LEU A 91 3.17 -5.20 -16.77
CA LEU A 91 2.18 -6.28 -16.84
C LEU A 91 2.36 -7.20 -18.05
N THR A 92 3.15 -6.85 -19.06
CA THR A 92 3.37 -7.67 -20.28
C THR A 92 4.83 -8.07 -20.47
N GLY A 93 5.77 -7.39 -19.83
CA GLY A 93 7.19 -7.72 -19.82
C GLY A 93 7.52 -9.01 -19.05
N GLY A 94 8.64 -9.66 -19.43
CA GLY A 94 9.15 -10.88 -18.81
C GLY A 94 9.21 -10.79 -17.28
N ALA A 95 8.31 -11.51 -16.62
CA ALA A 95 7.96 -11.35 -15.21
C ALA A 95 9.11 -11.60 -14.22
N ALA A 96 10.14 -12.35 -14.61
CA ALA A 96 11.25 -12.73 -13.72
C ALA A 96 12.44 -11.76 -13.73
N ALA A 97 12.59 -10.93 -14.76
CA ALA A 97 13.75 -10.02 -14.86
C ALA A 97 13.51 -8.67 -14.17
N ARG A 98 12.26 -8.16 -14.19
CA ARG A 98 11.93 -6.81 -13.70
C ARG A 98 11.62 -6.74 -12.20
N THR A 99 11.32 -7.87 -11.55
CA THR A 99 11.10 -7.95 -10.10
C THR A 99 12.39 -8.23 -9.32
N LYS A 100 13.56 -8.09 -9.94
CA LYS A 100 14.87 -8.24 -9.27
C LYS A 100 15.34 -6.94 -8.60
N HIS A 101 14.82 -5.80 -9.04
CA HIS A 101 15.19 -4.49 -8.52
C HIS A 101 14.06 -3.95 -7.65
N GLY A 102 14.37 -3.66 -6.37
CA GLY A 102 13.38 -3.19 -5.39
C GLY A 102 12.66 -1.92 -5.81
N VAL A 103 13.37 -1.02 -6.50
CA VAL A 103 12.82 0.20 -7.09
C VAL A 103 11.71 -0.12 -8.11
N VAL A 104 11.98 -1.04 -9.05
CA VAL A 104 10.99 -1.44 -10.07
C VAL A 104 9.79 -2.16 -9.45
N ALA A 105 10.03 -2.97 -8.41
CA ALA A 105 8.96 -3.63 -7.67
C ALA A 105 8.06 -2.61 -6.95
N ARG A 106 8.64 -1.63 -6.27
CA ARG A 106 7.92 -0.53 -5.62
C ARG A 106 7.06 0.25 -6.61
N TRP A 107 7.64 0.72 -7.71
CA TRP A 107 6.91 1.51 -8.71
C TRP A 107 5.84 0.68 -9.42
N GLY A 108 6.09 -0.60 -9.68
CA GLY A 108 5.09 -1.52 -10.21
C GLY A 108 3.87 -1.65 -9.30
N CYS A 109 4.08 -1.89 -8.01
CA CYS A 109 3.00 -1.95 -7.02
C CYS A 109 2.25 -0.61 -6.89
N TRP A 110 2.99 0.51 -6.81
CA TRP A 110 2.40 1.84 -6.72
C TRP A 110 1.50 2.15 -7.93
N ALA A 111 1.97 1.84 -9.14
CA ALA A 111 1.23 2.14 -10.35
C ALA A 111 -0.05 1.28 -10.47
N VAL A 112 0.01 0.00 -10.07
CA VAL A 112 -1.20 -0.84 -9.94
C VAL A 112 -2.15 -0.26 -8.90
N CYS A 113 -1.64 0.14 -7.73
CA CYS A 113 -2.43 0.78 -6.68
C CYS A 113 -3.15 2.04 -7.21
N ALA A 114 -2.42 2.95 -7.86
CA ALA A 114 -2.95 4.20 -8.39
C ALA A 114 -4.04 3.98 -9.44
N LEU A 115 -3.81 3.06 -10.39
CA LEU A 115 -4.83 2.70 -11.38
C LEU A 115 -6.03 1.99 -10.76
N ALA A 116 -5.78 1.12 -9.79
CA ALA A 116 -6.84 0.38 -9.11
C ALA A 116 -7.69 1.30 -8.23
N TYR A 117 -7.23 2.48 -7.82
CA TYR A 117 -8.07 3.46 -7.11
C TYR A 117 -9.20 4.02 -8.00
N GLY A 118 -9.08 3.90 -9.32
CA GLY A 118 -10.10 4.33 -10.27
C GLY A 118 -11.35 3.44 -10.29
N THR A 119 -11.94 3.33 -11.49
CA THR A 119 -13.24 2.68 -11.69
C THR A 119 -13.17 1.16 -11.56
N ASP A 120 -14.33 0.53 -11.34
CA ASP A 120 -14.46 -0.94 -11.31
C ASP A 120 -13.91 -1.59 -12.60
N GLY A 121 -14.23 -0.99 -13.76
CA GLY A 121 -13.72 -1.45 -15.06
C GLY A 121 -12.20 -1.41 -15.17
N MET A 122 -11.52 -0.44 -14.55
CA MET A 122 -10.06 -0.42 -14.49
C MET A 122 -9.52 -1.55 -13.60
N ARG A 123 -10.14 -1.79 -12.44
CA ARG A 123 -9.77 -2.92 -11.55
C ARG A 123 -9.92 -4.26 -12.27
N GLU A 124 -10.98 -4.44 -13.07
CA GLU A 124 -11.16 -5.65 -13.89
C GLU A 124 -10.10 -5.80 -14.99
N GLN A 125 -9.73 -4.71 -15.66
CA GLN A 125 -8.67 -4.72 -16.68
C GLN A 125 -7.32 -5.10 -16.06
N LEU A 126 -6.98 -4.53 -14.91
CA LEU A 126 -5.75 -4.87 -14.17
C LEU A 126 -5.73 -6.35 -13.75
N MET A 127 -6.85 -6.88 -13.26
CA MET A 127 -6.96 -8.30 -12.93
C MET A 127 -6.74 -9.20 -14.15
N ARG A 128 -7.35 -8.85 -15.30
CA ARG A 128 -7.16 -9.58 -16.58
C ARG A 128 -5.73 -9.49 -17.11
N ALA A 129 -5.07 -8.35 -16.92
CA ALA A 129 -3.68 -8.14 -17.30
C ALA A 129 -2.67 -8.80 -16.34
N GLY A 130 -3.14 -9.51 -15.31
CA GLY A 130 -2.29 -10.24 -14.37
C GLY A 130 -1.55 -9.33 -13.38
N ALA A 131 -2.20 -8.26 -12.92
CA ALA A 131 -1.65 -7.39 -11.87
C ALA A 131 -1.46 -8.14 -10.54
N ALA A 132 -2.45 -8.92 -10.11
CA ALA A 132 -2.42 -9.68 -8.86
C ALA A 132 -1.15 -10.55 -8.70
N PRO A 133 -0.83 -11.50 -9.61
CA PRO A 133 0.37 -12.33 -9.46
C PRO A 133 1.67 -11.53 -9.49
N ARG A 134 1.71 -10.37 -10.16
CA ARG A 134 2.92 -9.52 -10.21
C ARG A 134 3.12 -8.71 -8.94
N VAL A 135 2.05 -8.17 -8.36
CA VAL A 135 2.11 -7.53 -7.04
C VAL A 135 2.62 -8.53 -6.00
N MET A 136 2.07 -9.75 -5.99
CA MET A 136 2.53 -10.80 -5.08
C MET A 136 3.97 -11.24 -5.35
N ALA A 137 4.41 -11.30 -6.61
CA ALA A 137 5.81 -11.57 -6.94
C ALA A 137 6.76 -10.46 -6.45
N ALA A 138 6.36 -9.20 -6.59
CA ALA A 138 7.10 -8.05 -6.08
C ALA A 138 7.20 -8.09 -4.55
N MET A 139 6.09 -8.34 -3.84
CA MET A 139 6.08 -8.53 -2.38
C MET A 139 6.91 -9.74 -1.96
N LYS A 140 6.95 -10.81 -2.75
CA LYS A 140 7.80 -11.98 -2.46
C LYS A 140 9.29 -11.64 -2.56
N ALA A 141 9.68 -10.91 -3.60
CA ALA A 141 11.08 -10.62 -3.89
C ALA A 141 11.64 -9.49 -3.02
N HIS A 142 10.83 -8.49 -2.70
CA HIS A 142 11.25 -7.25 -2.04
C HIS A 142 10.37 -6.87 -0.85
N GLY A 143 9.62 -7.81 -0.29
CA GLY A 143 8.73 -7.58 0.86
C GLY A 143 9.45 -7.17 2.13
N GLY A 144 10.78 -7.29 2.21
CA GLY A 144 11.59 -6.72 3.28
C GLY A 144 11.73 -5.19 3.21
N HIS A 145 11.29 -4.55 2.13
CA HIS A 145 11.29 -3.08 2.02
C HIS A 145 9.88 -2.53 2.34
N PRO A 146 9.73 -1.60 3.29
CA PRO A 146 8.43 -1.12 3.75
C PRO A 146 7.59 -0.50 2.63
N ASP A 147 8.21 0.29 1.73
CA ASP A 147 7.48 0.85 0.58
C ASP A 147 6.90 -0.22 -0.37
N VAL A 148 7.56 -1.36 -0.56
CA VAL A 148 7.03 -2.43 -1.42
C VAL A 148 5.88 -3.15 -0.71
N ALA A 149 6.03 -3.39 0.60
CA ALA A 149 5.00 -3.99 1.42
C ALA A 149 3.73 -3.12 1.45
N GLU A 150 3.88 -1.83 1.73
CA GLU A 150 2.79 -0.85 1.74
C GLU A 150 2.06 -0.81 0.40
N GLN A 151 2.79 -0.55 -0.69
CA GLN A 151 2.19 -0.40 -2.01
C GLN A 151 1.59 -1.72 -2.51
N GLY A 152 2.18 -2.85 -2.12
CA GLY A 152 1.64 -4.18 -2.40
C GLY A 152 0.30 -4.42 -1.70
N CYS A 153 0.23 -4.14 -0.39
CA CYS A 153 -1.00 -4.26 0.39
C CYS A 153 -2.08 -3.30 -0.13
N ARG A 154 -1.73 -2.04 -0.41
CA ARG A 154 -2.66 -1.05 -0.97
C ARG A 154 -3.17 -1.42 -2.37
N ALA A 155 -2.32 -2.03 -3.20
CA ALA A 155 -2.74 -2.58 -4.48
C ALA A 155 -3.75 -3.72 -4.30
N ILE A 156 -3.51 -4.65 -3.36
CA ILE A 156 -4.44 -5.75 -3.04
C ILE A 156 -5.77 -5.20 -2.50
N GLU A 157 -5.73 -4.25 -1.57
CA GLU A 157 -6.88 -3.55 -1.03
C GLU A 157 -7.77 -2.98 -2.14
N ASN A 158 -7.16 -2.22 -3.07
CA ASN A 158 -7.87 -1.60 -4.17
C ASN A 158 -8.41 -2.65 -5.15
N LEU A 159 -7.63 -3.67 -5.51
CA LEU A 159 -8.12 -4.71 -6.42
C LEU A 159 -9.32 -5.50 -5.83
N CYS A 160 -9.36 -5.70 -4.51
CA CYS A 160 -10.47 -6.33 -3.80
C CYS A 160 -11.75 -5.47 -3.72
N TYR A 161 -11.61 -4.14 -3.71
CA TYR A 161 -12.71 -3.23 -3.37
C TYR A 161 -14.01 -3.53 -4.15
N GLN A 162 -15.11 -3.64 -3.39
CA GLN A 162 -16.48 -3.80 -3.89
C GLN A 162 -16.72 -4.98 -4.87
N SER A 163 -15.89 -6.03 -4.86
CA SER A 163 -16.10 -7.18 -5.74
C SER A 163 -15.82 -8.53 -5.06
N PRO A 164 -16.87 -9.31 -4.72
CA PRO A 164 -16.68 -10.65 -4.13
C PRO A 164 -15.89 -11.58 -5.05
N ARG A 165 -16.04 -11.43 -6.37
CA ARG A 165 -15.29 -12.21 -7.38
C ARG A 165 -13.80 -11.90 -7.32
N ARG A 166 -13.41 -10.62 -7.28
CA ARG A 166 -11.99 -10.23 -7.19
C ARG A 166 -11.38 -10.59 -5.84
N CYS A 167 -12.11 -10.42 -4.73
CA CYS A 167 -11.67 -10.88 -3.42
C CYS A 167 -11.36 -12.39 -3.42
N MET A 168 -12.28 -13.21 -3.93
CA MET A 168 -12.06 -14.67 -3.98
C MET A 168 -10.92 -15.06 -4.92
N GLU A 169 -10.74 -14.37 -6.04
CA GLU A 169 -9.62 -14.59 -6.95
C GLU A 169 -8.26 -14.27 -6.30
N LEU A 170 -8.16 -13.13 -5.61
CA LEU A 170 -6.96 -12.74 -4.86
C LEU A 170 -6.68 -13.72 -3.71
N TRP A 171 -7.73 -14.14 -3.00
CA TRP A 171 -7.62 -15.17 -1.96
C TRP A 171 -7.03 -16.47 -2.51
N ARG A 172 -7.58 -17.00 -3.62
CA ARG A 172 -7.09 -18.25 -4.27
C ARG A 172 -5.64 -18.15 -4.73
N ARG A 173 -5.15 -16.95 -5.03
CA ARG A 173 -3.76 -16.69 -5.40
C ARG A 173 -2.82 -16.54 -4.20
N GLY A 174 -3.34 -16.60 -2.97
CA GLY A 174 -2.55 -16.53 -1.75
C GLY A 174 -2.32 -15.11 -1.20
N ALA A 175 -3.12 -14.12 -1.62
CA ALA A 175 -2.95 -12.73 -1.17
C ALA A 175 -2.90 -12.57 0.36
N ALA A 176 -3.66 -13.37 1.10
CA ALA A 176 -3.65 -13.36 2.56
C ALA A 176 -2.28 -13.65 3.17
N ALA A 177 -1.52 -14.59 2.62
CA ALA A 177 -0.18 -14.91 3.12
C ALA A 177 0.77 -13.72 2.95
N PHE A 178 0.65 -12.97 1.84
CA PHE A 178 1.46 -11.77 1.61
C PHE A 178 1.08 -10.62 2.53
N ILE A 179 -0.21 -10.42 2.80
CA ILE A 179 -0.66 -9.37 3.73
C ILE A 179 -0.17 -9.66 5.15
N LEU A 180 -0.35 -10.89 5.64
CA LEU A 180 0.09 -11.28 6.99
C LEU A 180 1.62 -11.26 7.13
N ALA A 181 2.35 -11.67 6.08
CA ALA A 181 3.80 -11.59 6.06
C ALA A 181 4.30 -10.13 6.08
N ALA A 182 3.67 -9.24 5.31
CA ALA A 182 4.00 -7.81 5.30
C ALA A 182 3.79 -7.18 6.68
N MET A 183 2.63 -7.43 7.31
CA MET A 183 2.32 -6.94 8.65
C MET A 183 3.30 -7.45 9.70
N LYS A 184 3.68 -8.73 9.62
CA LYS A 184 4.67 -9.33 10.54
C LYS A 184 6.07 -8.75 10.36
N ALA A 185 6.48 -8.49 9.10
CA ALA A 185 7.82 -8.00 8.80
C ALA A 185 8.01 -6.52 9.11
N HIS A 186 6.93 -5.73 9.12
CA HIS A 186 6.94 -4.27 9.26
C HIS A 186 6.00 -3.79 10.37
N MET A 187 5.96 -4.50 11.50
CA MET A 187 5.13 -4.12 12.65
C MET A 187 5.54 -2.76 13.22
N ASP A 188 6.77 -2.31 12.97
CA ASP A 188 7.34 -1.00 13.31
C ASP A 188 7.05 0.10 12.28
N CYS A 189 6.27 -0.20 11.22
CA CYS A 189 5.82 0.79 10.25
C CYS A 189 4.28 0.92 10.21
N ALA A 190 3.75 1.96 10.87
CA ALA A 190 2.30 2.25 10.94
C ALA A 190 1.60 2.24 9.57
N ARG A 191 2.22 2.86 8.55
CA ARG A 191 1.70 2.91 7.17
C ARG A 191 1.48 1.53 6.56
N VAL A 192 2.42 0.59 6.80
CA VAL A 192 2.29 -0.78 6.29
C VAL A 192 1.18 -1.50 7.04
N VAL A 193 1.15 -1.38 8.36
CA VAL A 193 0.13 -2.01 9.23
C VAL A 193 -1.28 -1.55 8.87
N GLU A 194 -1.48 -0.26 8.67
CA GLU A 194 -2.77 0.31 8.28
C GLU A 194 -3.28 -0.30 6.97
N HIS A 195 -2.46 -0.32 5.92
CA HIS A 195 -2.83 -0.92 4.64
C HIS A 195 -2.99 -2.44 4.71
N CYS A 196 -2.33 -3.12 5.65
CA CYS A 196 -2.60 -4.54 5.92
C CYS A 196 -4.01 -4.74 6.49
N PHE A 197 -4.47 -3.88 7.42
CA PHE A 197 -5.85 -3.94 7.92
C PHE A 197 -6.87 -3.72 6.80
N TRP A 198 -6.68 -2.70 5.97
CA TRP A 198 -7.57 -2.44 4.85
C TRP A 198 -7.61 -3.60 3.85
N ALA A 199 -6.44 -4.14 3.48
CA ALA A 199 -6.34 -5.27 2.57
C ALA A 199 -7.02 -6.53 3.13
N MET A 200 -6.79 -6.86 4.41
CA MET A 200 -7.44 -8.00 5.07
C MET A 200 -8.96 -7.83 5.13
N LYS A 201 -9.43 -6.66 5.59
CA LYS A 201 -10.85 -6.33 5.66
C LYS A 201 -11.51 -6.53 4.30
N ASN A 202 -10.98 -5.89 3.24
CA ASN A 202 -11.56 -5.98 1.90
C ASN A 202 -11.55 -7.41 1.35
N LEU A 203 -10.47 -8.16 1.57
CA LEU A 203 -10.35 -9.56 1.15
C LEU A 203 -11.41 -10.46 1.82
N ALA A 204 -11.72 -10.18 3.08
CA ALA A 204 -12.61 -11.00 3.91
C ALA A 204 -14.08 -10.54 3.94
N THR A 205 -14.39 -9.33 3.44
CA THR A 205 -15.72 -8.71 3.48
C THR A 205 -16.88 -9.63 3.08
N TYR A 206 -16.69 -10.47 2.06
CA TYR A 206 -17.78 -11.24 1.44
C TYR A 206 -17.76 -12.74 1.75
N SER A 207 -16.89 -13.22 2.64
CA SER A 207 -16.75 -14.66 2.84
C SER A 207 -16.34 -15.04 4.26
N ASN A 208 -17.25 -15.71 4.98
CA ASN A 208 -16.95 -16.31 6.27
C ASN A 208 -15.84 -17.35 6.17
N PHE A 209 -15.76 -18.08 5.05
CA PHE A 209 -14.63 -18.98 4.79
C PHE A 209 -13.29 -18.23 4.80
N VAL A 210 -13.19 -17.09 4.09
CA VAL A 210 -11.96 -16.28 4.09
C VAL A 210 -11.65 -15.71 5.47
N ARG A 211 -12.65 -15.19 6.19
CA ARG A 211 -12.48 -14.70 7.57
C ARG A 211 -11.92 -15.79 8.50
N THR A 212 -12.53 -16.96 8.50
CA THR A 212 -12.07 -18.10 9.31
C THR A 212 -10.65 -18.50 8.94
N ARG A 213 -10.33 -18.57 7.64
CA ARG A 213 -8.97 -18.91 7.21
C ARG A 213 -7.94 -17.84 7.60
N LEU A 214 -8.26 -16.55 7.55
CA LEU A 214 -7.35 -15.51 8.06
C LEU A 214 -7.04 -15.70 9.54
N VAL A 215 -8.06 -16.00 10.33
CA VAL A 215 -7.92 -16.28 11.77
C VAL A 215 -7.05 -17.51 12.02
N GLU A 216 -7.24 -18.59 11.25
CA GLU A 216 -6.39 -19.79 11.33
C GLU A 216 -4.93 -19.52 10.93
N ASN A 217 -4.69 -18.54 10.06
CA ASN A 217 -3.34 -18.11 9.64
C ASN A 217 -2.72 -17.06 10.59
N GLY A 218 -3.31 -16.80 11.75
CA GLY A 218 -2.73 -15.94 12.79
C GLY A 218 -3.03 -14.44 12.65
N ALA A 219 -4.08 -14.08 11.89
CA ALA A 219 -4.46 -12.67 11.74
C ALA A 219 -4.83 -12.01 13.07
N VAL A 220 -5.45 -12.75 14.00
CA VAL A 220 -5.89 -12.23 15.30
C VAL A 220 -4.71 -11.71 16.11
N GLU A 221 -3.65 -12.52 16.22
CA GLU A 221 -2.46 -12.20 16.99
C GLU A 221 -1.72 -10.97 16.40
N LEU A 222 -1.70 -10.85 15.08
CA LEU A 222 -1.12 -9.67 14.42
C LEU A 222 -1.98 -8.41 14.64
N ILE A 223 -3.31 -8.52 14.60
CA ILE A 223 -4.21 -7.38 14.84
C ILE A 223 -4.04 -6.83 16.25
N VAL A 224 -4.06 -7.70 17.26
CA VAL A 224 -3.92 -7.24 18.66
C VAL A 224 -2.53 -6.66 18.92
N ALA A 225 -1.46 -7.27 18.38
CA ALA A 225 -0.11 -6.75 18.51
C ALA A 225 0.07 -5.38 17.84
N ALA A 226 -0.55 -5.16 16.68
CA ALA A 226 -0.54 -3.85 16.01
C ALA A 226 -1.31 -2.80 16.82
N MET A 227 -2.49 -3.15 17.36
CA MET A 227 -3.26 -2.23 18.21
C MET A 227 -2.53 -1.89 19.51
N GLU A 228 -1.75 -2.83 20.07
CA GLU A 228 -0.87 -2.56 21.21
C GLU A 228 0.28 -1.62 20.84
N THR A 229 0.99 -1.93 19.75
CA THR A 229 2.15 -1.16 19.26
C THR A 229 1.77 0.28 18.91
N TYR A 230 0.60 0.47 18.32
CA TYR A 230 0.11 1.76 17.83
C TYR A 230 -1.13 2.25 18.57
N VAL A 231 -1.24 1.97 19.87
CA VAL A 231 -2.37 2.46 20.66
C VAL A 231 -2.51 3.99 20.64
N GLY A 232 -1.40 4.72 20.42
CA GLY A 232 -1.38 6.17 20.26
C GLY A 232 -1.73 6.68 18.85
N ASP A 233 -1.90 5.79 17.86
CA ASP A 233 -2.28 6.14 16.49
C ASP A 233 -3.78 5.86 16.29
N ALA A 234 -4.54 6.92 16.01
CA ALA A 234 -5.99 6.83 15.90
C ALA A 234 -6.43 6.05 14.66
N ASP A 235 -5.71 6.18 13.54
CA ASP A 235 -6.07 5.52 12.29
C ASP A 235 -5.83 4.01 12.40
N VAL A 236 -4.68 3.61 12.96
CA VAL A 236 -4.39 2.19 13.23
C VAL A 236 -5.38 1.61 14.23
N SER A 237 -5.73 2.35 15.28
CA SER A 237 -6.73 1.92 16.28
C SER A 237 -8.12 1.75 15.67
N GLU A 238 -8.58 2.70 14.85
CA GLU A 238 -9.86 2.61 14.15
C GLU A 238 -9.87 1.40 13.21
N GLN A 239 -8.85 1.25 12.36
CA GLN A 239 -8.80 0.15 11.40
C GLN A 239 -8.64 -1.21 12.08
N GLY A 240 -7.90 -1.29 13.19
CA GLY A 240 -7.80 -2.48 14.03
C GLY A 240 -9.17 -2.92 14.55
N CYS A 241 -9.95 -1.98 15.11
CA CYS A 241 -11.33 -2.27 15.55
C CYS A 241 -12.22 -2.74 14.39
N ARG A 242 -12.12 -2.10 13.22
CA ARG A 242 -12.88 -2.51 12.01
C ARG A 242 -12.48 -3.90 11.50
N ALA A 243 -11.19 -4.26 11.60
CA ALA A 243 -10.71 -5.59 11.25
C ALA A 243 -11.28 -6.65 12.22
N ILE A 244 -11.31 -6.35 13.52
CA ILE A 244 -11.94 -7.21 14.54
C ILE A 244 -13.41 -7.44 14.23
N ILE A 245 -14.19 -6.38 13.99
CA ILE A 245 -15.61 -6.48 13.61
C ILE A 245 -15.78 -7.40 12.40
N ASN A 246 -14.97 -7.20 11.35
CA ASN A 246 -15.06 -7.99 10.14
C ASN A 246 -14.83 -9.49 10.39
N LEU A 247 -13.81 -9.84 11.18
CA LEU A 247 -13.50 -11.22 11.50
C LEU A 247 -14.54 -11.83 12.46
N ALA A 248 -15.01 -11.09 13.45
CA ALA A 248 -16.01 -11.53 14.42
C ALA A 248 -17.35 -11.94 13.78
N CYS A 249 -17.66 -11.43 12.57
CA CYS A 249 -18.82 -11.87 11.79
C CYS A 249 -18.70 -13.28 11.19
N ALA A 250 -17.56 -13.98 11.34
CA ALA A 250 -17.36 -15.29 10.73
C ALA A 250 -18.10 -16.43 11.46
N SER A 251 -17.93 -16.52 12.78
CA SER A 251 -18.53 -17.53 13.66
C SER A 251 -18.24 -17.22 15.13
N ASP A 252 -18.98 -17.84 16.05
CA ASP A 252 -18.73 -17.72 17.49
C ASP A 252 -17.36 -18.26 17.90
N ALA A 253 -16.85 -19.28 17.20
CA ALA A 253 -15.50 -19.78 17.42
C ALA A 253 -14.43 -18.72 17.14
N VAL A 254 -14.65 -17.85 16.13
CA VAL A 254 -13.76 -16.72 15.85
C VAL A 254 -13.88 -15.63 16.92
N ARG A 255 -15.10 -15.31 17.37
CA ARG A 255 -15.32 -14.36 18.49
C ARG A 255 -14.61 -14.82 19.76
N ALA A 256 -14.77 -16.09 20.13
CA ALA A 256 -14.09 -16.69 21.27
C ALA A 256 -12.56 -16.66 21.14
N ARG A 257 -12.01 -16.76 19.92
CA ARG A 257 -10.56 -16.60 19.69
C ARG A 257 -10.11 -15.15 19.85
N LEU A 258 -10.85 -14.19 19.30
CA LEU A 258 -10.59 -12.76 19.48
C LEU A 258 -10.59 -12.37 20.97
N MET A 259 -11.59 -12.86 21.72
CA MET A 259 -11.68 -12.64 23.17
C MET A 259 -10.49 -13.25 23.92
N ARG A 260 -10.11 -14.50 23.63
CA ARG A 260 -8.95 -15.15 24.25
C ARG A 260 -7.62 -14.46 23.92
N ALA A 261 -7.52 -13.83 22.76
CA ALA A 261 -6.36 -13.04 22.37
C ALA A 261 -6.32 -11.65 23.03
N GLY A 262 -7.30 -11.31 23.88
CA GLY A 262 -7.34 -10.04 24.60
C GLY A 262 -7.85 -8.87 23.77
N ALA A 263 -8.54 -9.10 22.65
CA ALA A 263 -9.04 -8.03 21.78
C ALA A 263 -9.85 -6.96 22.53
N ALA A 264 -10.70 -7.37 23.48
CA ALA A 264 -11.52 -6.44 24.28
C ALA A 264 -10.67 -5.45 25.10
N ALA A 265 -9.55 -5.89 25.68
CA ALA A 265 -8.66 -5.02 26.45
C ALA A 265 -7.97 -3.98 25.55
N HIS A 266 -7.54 -4.40 24.35
CA HIS A 266 -6.90 -3.51 23.38
C HIS A 266 -7.90 -2.49 22.81
N ILE A 267 -9.16 -2.88 22.58
CA ILE A 267 -10.22 -1.95 22.17
C ILE A 267 -10.51 -0.93 23.28
N ALA A 268 -10.59 -1.37 24.55
CA ALA A 268 -10.79 -0.46 25.68
C ALA A 268 -9.65 0.55 25.79
N ALA A 269 -8.39 0.10 25.69
CA ALA A 269 -7.23 0.99 25.70
C ALA A 269 -7.27 2.01 24.56
N ALA A 270 -7.65 1.60 23.34
CA ALA A 270 -7.82 2.51 22.21
C ALA A 270 -8.91 3.56 22.45
N LEU A 271 -10.05 3.17 23.05
CA LEU A 271 -11.13 4.09 23.42
C LEU A 271 -10.72 5.09 24.49
N GLU A 272 -9.88 4.66 25.45
CA GLU A 272 -9.35 5.54 26.51
C GLU A 272 -8.34 6.55 25.95
N VAL A 273 -7.37 6.09 25.16
CA VAL A 273 -6.34 6.95 24.57
C VAL A 273 -6.94 7.94 23.57
N HIS A 274 -7.96 7.53 22.82
CA HIS A 274 -8.60 8.33 21.78
C HIS A 274 -10.02 8.77 22.12
N ALA A 275 -10.29 9.11 23.38
CA ALA A 275 -11.62 9.49 23.86
C ALA A 275 -12.30 10.64 23.06
N GLY A 276 -11.50 11.49 22.40
CA GLY A 276 -11.98 12.58 21.54
C GLY A 276 -12.15 12.23 20.05
N ASN A 277 -11.74 11.03 19.62
CA ASN A 277 -11.80 10.63 18.22
C ASN A 277 -13.08 9.84 17.92
N ALA A 278 -13.98 10.44 17.14
CA ALA A 278 -15.26 9.82 16.80
C ALA A 278 -15.12 8.53 15.98
N GLY A 279 -14.11 8.42 15.12
CA GLY A 279 -13.84 7.22 14.32
C GLY A 279 -13.47 6.02 15.20
N VAL A 280 -12.53 6.22 16.12
CA VAL A 280 -12.14 5.21 17.12
C VAL A 280 -13.30 4.88 18.05
N ALA A 281 -14.05 5.88 18.53
CA ALA A 281 -15.21 5.66 19.39
C ALA A 281 -16.27 4.76 18.74
N VAL A 282 -16.68 5.08 17.50
CA VAL A 282 -17.67 4.30 16.76
C VAL A 282 -17.17 2.90 16.46
N ALA A 283 -15.93 2.76 15.97
CA ALA A 283 -15.38 1.45 15.62
C ALA A 283 -15.14 0.58 16.86
N GLY A 284 -14.62 1.17 17.94
CA GLY A 284 -14.33 0.44 19.19
C GLY A 284 -15.61 -0.04 19.88
N LEU A 285 -16.62 0.80 20.02
CA LEU A 285 -17.90 0.39 20.62
C LEU A 285 -18.60 -0.70 19.80
N ALA A 286 -18.62 -0.57 18.47
CA ALA A 286 -19.16 -1.61 17.59
C ALA A 286 -18.35 -2.93 17.68
N ALA A 287 -17.04 -2.85 17.89
CA ALA A 287 -16.21 -4.03 18.12
C ALA A 287 -16.53 -4.71 19.45
N ILE A 288 -16.72 -3.95 20.54
CA ILE A 288 -17.15 -4.49 21.84
C ILE A 288 -18.51 -5.16 21.73
N GLU A 289 -19.49 -4.52 21.10
CA GLU A 289 -20.82 -5.10 20.87
C GLU A 289 -20.72 -6.40 20.07
N CYS A 290 -19.93 -6.43 18.99
CA CYS A 290 -19.75 -7.61 18.16
C CYS A 290 -19.07 -8.78 18.89
N LEU A 291 -18.24 -8.49 19.89
CA LEU A 291 -17.58 -9.49 20.74
C LEU A 291 -18.43 -9.93 21.94
N GLY A 292 -19.35 -9.08 22.42
CA GLY A 292 -20.08 -9.26 23.68
C GLY A 292 -21.56 -9.68 23.57
N LEU A 293 -22.14 -9.73 22.38
CA LEU A 293 -23.49 -10.26 22.18
C LEU A 293 -23.51 -11.80 22.24
N GLU A 294 -23.78 -12.34 23.43
CA GLU A 294 -24.61 -13.54 23.64
C GLU A 294 -25.99 -13.11 24.18
#